data_AF-R2S4J5-F1
#
_entry.id   AF-R2S4J5-F1
#
_cell.length_a   1.000
_cell.length_b   1.000
_cell.length_c   1.000
_cell.angle_alpha   90.00
_cell.angle_beta   90.00
_cell.angle_gamma   90.00
#
_symmetry.space_group_name_H-M   'P 1'
#
loop_
_entity.id
_entity.type
_entity.pdbx_description
1 polymer ?
#
loop_
_entity_poly.entity_id
_entity_poly.type
_entity_poly.pdbx_seq_one_letter_code
_entity_poly.pdbx_strand_id
1 'polypeptide(L)' 'MTLKIDQEKLTIMGVPFDSQKEFRFVWYVVSSNMIEGWEPSVEDVKRLRERAISKREDPRRGER' A
#
# COMPACT_ATOMS: atom_id res chain seq x y z
N MET A 1 3.68 -12.60 -11.70
CA MET A 1 4.66 -11.50 -11.52
C MET A 1 5.18 -11.49 -10.08
N THR A 2 6.44 -11.12 -9.79
CA THR A 2 6.94 -11.03 -8.40
C THR A 2 6.83 -9.59 -7.89
N LEU A 3 6.11 -9.37 -6.78
CA LEU A 3 6.01 -8.06 -6.15
C LEU A 3 7.39 -7.64 -5.64
N LYS A 4 7.97 -6.58 -6.20
CA LYS A 4 9.28 -6.05 -5.75
C LYS A 4 9.06 -5.24 -4.49
N ILE A 5 9.59 -5.70 -3.36
CA ILE A 5 9.45 -5.02 -2.06
C ILE A 5 10.85 -4.80 -1.49
N ASP A 6 11.11 -3.59 -0.99
CA ASP A 6 12.29 -3.25 -0.22
C ASP A 6 11.83 -2.71 1.13
N GLN A 7 11.98 -3.51 2.19
CA GLN A 7 11.54 -3.13 3.54
C GLN A 7 12.47 -2.13 4.21
N GLU A 8 13.76 -2.10 3.84
CA GLU A 8 14.74 -1.17 4.39
C GLU A 8 14.49 0.24 3.85
N LYS A 9 14.24 0.33 2.54
CA LYS A 9 13.92 1.60 1.86
C LYS A 9 12.44 1.95 1.87
N LEU A 10 11.60 1.10 2.47
CA LEU A 10 10.14 1.22 2.49
C LEU A 10 9.57 1.48 1.09
N THR A 11 9.87 0.60 0.13
CA THR A 11 9.36 0.71 -1.24
C THR A 11 8.58 -0.52 -1.69
N ILE A 12 7.52 -0.29 -2.47
CA ILE A 12 6.73 -1.33 -3.15
C ILE A 12 6.74 -0.99 -4.63
N MET A 13 7.24 -1.89 -5.47
CA MET A 13 7.42 -1.68 -6.91
C MET A 13 8.19 -0.39 -7.26
N GLY A 14 9.14 0.01 -6.39
CA GLY A 14 9.90 1.25 -6.54
C GLY A 14 9.17 2.52 -6.09
N VAL A 15 7.93 2.42 -5.61
CA VAL A 15 7.20 3.54 -4.99
C VAL A 15 7.64 3.66 -3.53
N PRO A 16 8.23 4.81 -3.12
CA PRO A 16 8.65 5.03 -1.75
C PRO A 16 7.47 5.43 -0.84
N PHE A 17 7.59 5.08 0.44
CA PHE A 17 6.63 5.42 1.49
C PHE A 17 7.32 6.18 2.63
N ASP A 18 6.68 7.25 3.11
CA ASP A 18 7.24 8.14 4.14
C ASP A 18 7.11 7.56 5.56
N SER A 19 6.32 6.50 5.73
CA SER A 19 6.02 5.93 7.04
C SER A 19 5.80 4.44 6.95
N GLN A 20 6.33 3.71 7.93
CA GLN A 20 6.18 2.26 8.01
C GLN A 20 4.70 1.83 8.13
N LYS A 21 3.84 2.68 8.71
CA LYS A 21 2.39 2.46 8.77
C LYS A 21 1.74 2.47 7.39
N GLU A 22 2.11 3.41 6.54
CA GLU A 22 1.58 3.52 5.17
C GLU A 22 2.07 2.36 4.31
N PHE A 23 3.37 2.07 4.41
CA PHE A 23 3.99 0.92 3.76
C PHE A 23 3.26 -0.39 4.12
N ARG A 24 3.08 -0.68 5.42
CA ARG A 24 2.38 -1.90 5.86
C ARG A 24 0.92 -1.96 5.40
N PHE A 25 0.21 -0.84 5.43
CA PHE A 25 -1.18 -0.79 4.98
C PHE A 25 -1.29 -1.10 3.47
N VAL A 26 -0.49 -0.44 2.63
CA VAL A 26 -0.52 -0.68 1.19
C VAL A 26 0.01 -2.08 0.85
N TRP A 27 1.06 -2.54 1.52
CA TRP A 27 1.57 -3.90 1.34
C TRP A 27 0.49 -4.96 1.65
N TYR A 28 -0.26 -4.78 2.74
CA TYR A 28 -1.38 -5.67 3.08
C TYR A 28 -2.44 -5.70 1.98
N VAL A 29 -2.93 -4.52 1.55
CA VAL A 29 -3.96 -4.42 0.50
C VAL A 29 -3.48 -5.07 -0.79
N VAL A 30 -2.27 -4.75 -1.25
CA VAL A 30 -1.72 -5.32 -2.49
C VAL A 30 -1.58 -6.84 -2.37
N SER A 31 -1.02 -7.35 -1.27
CA SER A 31 -0.82 -8.79 -1.09
C SER A 31 -2.14 -9.56 -1.01
N SER A 32 -3.17 -9.00 -0.36
CA SER A 32 -4.50 -9.59 -0.32
C SER A 32 -5.15 -9.66 -1.70
N ASN A 33 -5.09 -8.59 -2.49
CA ASN A 33 -5.69 -8.57 -3.83
C ASN A 33 -4.93 -9.50 -4.81
N MET A 34 -3.62 -9.68 -4.62
CA MET A 34 -2.84 -10.66 -5.39
C MET A 34 -3.28 -12.11 -5.14
N ILE A 35 -3.73 -12.43 -3.92
CA ILE A 35 -4.32 -13.76 -3.61
C ILE A 35 -5.61 -13.97 -4.41
N GLU A 36 -6.35 -12.90 -4.70
CA GLU A 36 -7.57 -12.92 -5.52
C GLU A 36 -7.28 -12.93 -7.03
N GLY A 37 -6.02 -13.09 -7.45
CA GLY A 37 -5.62 -13.18 -8.85
C GLY A 37 -5.44 -11.84 -9.56
N TRP A 38 -5.49 -10.72 -8.84
CA TRP A 38 -5.21 -9.41 -9.40
C TRP A 38 -3.70 -9.13 -9.44
N GLU A 39 -3.20 -8.62 -10.57
CA GLU A 39 -1.80 -8.22 -10.71
C GLU A 39 -1.65 -6.68 -10.59
N PRO A 40 -0.99 -6.18 -9.53
CA PRO A 40 -0.79 -4.74 -9.33
C PRO A 40 0.10 -4.11 -10.38
N SER A 41 -0.29 -2.93 -10.86
CA SER A 41 0.62 -2.02 -11.57
C SER A 41 1.28 -1.02 -10.62
N VAL A 42 2.34 -0.36 -11.09
CA VAL A 42 2.99 0.75 -10.36
C VAL A 42 2.00 1.89 -10.09
N GLU A 43 1.07 2.15 -11.01
CA GLU A 43 0.03 3.16 -10.84
C GLU A 43 -0.93 2.80 -9.69
N ASP A 44 -1.30 1.53 -9.57
CA ASP A 44 -2.19 1.08 -8.49
C ASP A 44 -1.54 1.27 -7.13
N VAL A 45 -0.24 0.97 -7.00
CA VAL A 45 0.53 1.20 -5.76
C VAL A 45 0.57 2.69 -5.41
N LYS A 46 0.74 3.58 -6.40
CA LYS A 46 0.69 5.03 -6.18
C LYS A 46 -0.68 5.48 -5.68
N ARG A 47 -1.77 5.04 -6.35
CA ARG A 47 -3.14 5.38 -5.94
C ARG A 47 -3.48 4.86 -4.54
N LEU A 48 -3.03 3.66 -4.19
CA LEU A 48 -3.21 3.10 -2.85
C LEU A 48 -2.44 3.88 -1.79
N ARG A 49 -1.23 4.36 -2.09
CA ARG A 49 -0.48 5.27 -1.22
C ARG A 49 -1.24 6.58 -0.99
N GLU A 50 -1.72 7.22 -2.05
CA GLU A 50 -2.51 8.46 -1.93
C GLU A 50 -3.77 8.26 -1.08
N ARG A 51 -4.47 7.14 -1.26
CA ARG A 51 -5.62 6.77 -0.42
C ARG A 51 -5.24 6.51 1.03
N ALA A 52 -4.07 5.91 1.29
CA ALA A 52 -3.59 5.67 2.65
C ALA A 52 -3.27 6.99 3.38
N ILE A 53 -2.75 7.98 2.66
CA ILE A 53 -2.50 9.34 3.16
C ILE A 53 -3.83 10.05 3.43
N SER A 54 -4.75 10.06 2.47
CA SER A 54 -6.05 10.74 2.59
C SER A 54 -6.95 10.13 3.68
N LYS A 55 -6.87 8.81 3.93
CA LYS A 55 -7.58 8.17 5.04
C LYS A 55 -7.04 8.53 6.44
N ARG A 56 -5.89 9.21 6.56
CA ARG A 56 -5.44 9.79 7.85
C ARG A 56 -6.32 10.96 8.28
N GLU A 57 -7.02 11.60 7.34
CA GLU A 57 -7.93 12.72 7.60
C GLU A 57 -9.40 12.30 7.72
N ASP A 58 -9.73 11.00 7.61
CA ASP A 58 -11.11 10.53 7.83
C ASP A 58 -11.31 10.13 9.32
N PRO A 59 -12.03 10.93 10.13
CA PRO A 59 -12.19 10.70 11.56
C PRO A 59 -13.11 9.53 11.92
N ARG A 60 -13.64 8.78 10.95
CA ARG A 60 -14.69 7.75 11.18
C ARG A 60 -14.14 6.34 11.41
N ARG A 61 -12.82 6.20 11.59
CA ARG A 61 -12.17 4.88 11.78
C ARG A 61 -11.80 4.55 13.23
N GLY A 62 -12.44 5.21 14.18
CA GLY A 62 -12.77 4.57 15.47
C GLY A 62 -14.03 3.73 15.28
N GLU A 63 -14.07 2.56 15.90
CA GLU A 63 -15.12 1.52 15.79
C GLU A 63 -15.03 0.61 14.55
N ARG A 64 -14.31 -0.49 14.74
CA ARG A 64 -14.89 -1.84 14.65
C ARG A 64 -14.03 -2.82 15.44
#